data_AF-A0A3Q2ICR1-F1
#
_entry.id   AF-A0A3Q2ICR1-F1
#
_cell.length_a   1.000
_cell.length_b   1.000
_cell.length_c   1.000
_cell.angle_alpha   90.00
_cell.angle_beta   90.00
_cell.angle_gamma   90.00
#
_symmetry.space_group_name_H-M   'P 1'
#
loop_
_entity.id
_entity.type
_entity.pdbx_description
1 polymer ?
#
loop_
_entity_poly.entity_id
_entity_poly.type
_entity_poly.pdbx_seq_one_letter_code
_entity_poly.pdbx_strand_id
1 'polypeptide(L)'
;MRALCISETCSSELGFSRNWSRRNAGYCPNPGISVGVVRTGSRFDLGDKVRYRCSSNLVLTGSSERECQDDGVWSGTEPICRQPYSYDFPEDVAPALGTSLSHLLGATNPTQKKKDHENGTGTNTYEALNSVYIMMNNQMQRLGMNTVAWQEIRHAVILLTDGKSNMGGSPKLAVDNIKELLNIKQKRNDYLDIYAIGVGNLDVDWRELNELGSKKDGERHAFILKDAEALSQVFEHMLDVSQLTDTICGVGNMSANASAQERTPWHVTIKPKSQETCRGALISDQWVLTAAHCFRQAENHTLWRVSVGDPNAQWGKDFQIEKAVISSGFDVFAKKNQGIPEFYGDDIALVKLAKKVKMSTHARPICLPCTVGANLALRRPPGSTCQNHEHELLNQQSIPAHFVALNGSKLNINLKTGTEWTSCINAVSQDKTTFPNLTDVREVVTDQFLCSGTGKDDNPCKGESGGAVFLERRFRFFQVGLVSWGLYNPCGRDDKKSRKRAPTGRVPPPRDFHINLFRLQPWLRQHLEGVLNFLPL
;
A
#
# COMPACT_ATOMS: atom_id res chain seq x y z
N MET A 1 1.19 11.45 51.83
CA MET A 1 2.25 10.72 51.09
C MET A 1 2.94 11.71 50.16
N ARG A 2 4.22 12.01 50.40
CA ARG A 2 5.06 12.73 49.45
C ARG A 2 5.57 11.73 48.41
N ALA A 3 5.48 12.07 47.13
CA ALA A 3 6.28 11.45 46.08
C ALA A 3 6.79 12.55 45.15
N LEU A 4 8.11 12.58 44.99
CA LEU A 4 8.88 13.44 44.11
C LEU A 4 8.61 13.09 42.65
N CYS A 5 8.53 14.10 41.77
CA CYS A 5 8.74 13.95 40.33
C CYS A 5 10.25 14.02 40.03
N ILE A 6 10.77 13.03 39.31
CA ILE A 6 12.06 13.11 38.60
C ILE A 6 11.78 12.69 37.14
N SER A 7 12.17 13.57 36.21
CA SER A 7 12.27 13.44 34.74
C SER A 7 11.02 13.13 33.88
N GLU A 8 10.71 14.13 33.05
CA GLU A 8 10.18 14.11 31.66
C GLU A 8 9.53 12.84 31.09
N THR A 9 8.18 12.86 31.06
CA THR A 9 7.25 12.55 29.94
C THR A 9 5.95 12.02 30.53
N CYS A 10 4.84 12.70 30.26
CA CYS A 10 3.51 12.19 30.59
C CYS A 10 2.60 12.43 29.38
N SER A 11 2.51 11.42 28.52
CA SER A 11 1.38 11.19 27.63
C SER A 11 0.16 10.84 28.50
N SER A 12 -0.96 11.51 28.27
CA SER A 12 -2.23 11.18 28.94
C SER A 12 -3.24 10.66 27.91
N GLU A 13 -3.20 9.36 27.67
CA GLU A 13 -4.42 8.61 27.40
C GLU A 13 -5.13 8.37 28.73
N LEU A 14 -6.23 9.07 28.97
CA LEU A 14 -7.24 8.66 29.94
C LEU A 14 -8.60 8.68 29.25
N GLY A 15 -9.00 7.51 28.77
CA GLY A 15 -10.35 7.25 28.28
C GLY A 15 -11.36 7.42 29.40
N PHE A 16 -12.23 8.40 29.28
CA PHE A 16 -13.48 8.47 30.02
C PHE A 16 -14.62 8.03 29.11
N SER A 17 -15.14 6.82 29.35
CA SER A 17 -16.47 6.41 28.88
C SER A 17 -17.50 7.34 29.54
N ARG A 18 -18.04 8.30 28.77
CA ARG A 18 -19.15 9.15 29.21
C ARG A 18 -20.43 8.71 28.52
N ASN A 19 -21.34 8.14 29.31
CA ASN A 19 -22.73 7.93 28.95
C ASN A 19 -23.33 9.20 28.34
N TRP A 20 -23.90 9.08 27.14
CA TRP A 20 -24.53 10.16 26.38
C TRP A 20 -25.93 10.45 26.93
N SER A 21 -26.02 11.24 27.99
CA SER A 21 -27.26 11.91 28.38
C SER A 21 -27.44 13.19 27.55
N ARG A 22 -28.64 13.38 26.99
CA ARG A 22 -29.08 14.52 26.15
C ARG A 22 -28.46 15.85 26.60
N ARG A 23 -27.63 16.48 25.75
CA ARG A 23 -27.05 17.82 26.00
C ARG A 23 -28.14 18.89 25.95
N ASN A 24 -28.20 19.74 26.97
CA ASN A 24 -29.03 20.95 26.97
C ASN A 24 -28.49 21.96 25.95
N ALA A 25 -29.36 22.46 25.07
CA ALA A 25 -29.07 23.37 23.97
C ALA A 25 -28.99 24.85 24.41
N GLY A 26 -27.93 25.25 25.13
CA GLY A 26 -27.77 26.66 25.52
C GLY A 26 -26.35 27.14 25.88
N TYR A 27 -25.35 26.27 25.90
CA TYR A 27 -23.99 26.63 26.32
C TYR A 27 -22.94 25.69 25.72
N CYS A 28 -21.79 26.22 25.31
CA CYS A 28 -20.67 25.45 24.80
C CYS A 28 -19.63 25.15 25.89
N PRO A 29 -18.96 23.99 25.86
CA PRO A 29 -17.90 23.68 26.81
C PRO A 29 -16.77 24.70 26.72
N ASN A 30 -15.99 24.89 27.80
CA ASN A 30 -14.84 25.79 27.77
C ASN A 30 -13.86 25.37 26.65
N PRO A 31 -13.58 26.23 25.63
CA PRO A 31 -12.82 25.85 24.45
C PRO A 31 -11.31 25.76 24.66
N GLY A 32 -10.85 25.76 25.92
CA GLY A 32 -9.45 25.57 26.28
C GLY A 32 -8.51 26.72 25.89
N ILE A 33 -7.24 26.55 26.27
CA ILE A 33 -6.09 27.38 25.89
C ILE A 33 -4.92 26.42 25.69
N SER A 34 -4.46 26.23 24.46
CA SER A 34 -3.31 25.41 24.12
C SER A 34 -1.99 26.14 24.42
N VAL A 35 -0.87 25.40 24.42
CA VAL A 35 0.45 25.95 24.77
C VAL A 35 0.84 27.07 23.79
N GLY A 36 1.23 28.23 24.32
CA GLY A 36 1.63 29.40 23.53
C GLY A 36 0.47 30.23 22.96
N VAL A 37 -0.78 29.81 23.18
CA VAL A 37 -1.97 30.58 22.80
C VAL A 37 -2.42 31.47 23.96
N VAL A 38 -2.88 32.68 23.63
CA VAL A 38 -3.53 33.62 24.53
C VAL A 38 -4.98 33.81 24.07
N ARG A 39 -5.95 33.44 24.91
CA ARG A 39 -7.38 33.62 24.65
C ARG A 39 -7.92 34.87 25.32
N THR A 40 -8.79 35.58 24.62
CA THR A 40 -9.63 36.68 25.13
C THR A 40 -11.10 36.30 24.98
N GLY A 41 -11.88 36.53 26.04
CA GLY A 41 -13.26 36.02 26.16
C GLY A 41 -13.36 34.87 27.17
N SER A 42 -14.38 34.95 28.04
CA SER A 42 -14.59 34.04 29.17
C SER A 42 -16.04 33.61 29.36
N ARG A 43 -16.94 34.04 28.48
CA ARG A 43 -18.34 33.58 28.43
C ARG A 43 -18.50 32.61 27.27
N PHE A 44 -19.30 31.57 27.47
CA PHE A 44 -19.47 30.45 26.52
C PHE A 44 -20.95 30.12 26.30
N ASP A 45 -21.83 31.10 26.52
CA ASP A 45 -23.25 30.99 26.21
C ASP A 45 -23.46 31.00 24.68
N LEU A 46 -24.64 30.59 24.24
CA LEU A 46 -25.00 30.60 22.82
C LEU A 46 -24.74 31.98 22.17
N GLY A 47 -23.95 32.01 21.09
CA GLY A 47 -23.55 33.22 20.37
C GLY A 47 -22.33 33.95 20.92
N ASP A 48 -21.79 33.54 22.08
CA ASP A 48 -20.56 34.13 22.61
C ASP A 48 -19.35 33.80 21.74
N LYS A 49 -18.42 34.76 21.69
CA LYS A 49 -17.18 34.68 20.89
C LYS A 49 -15.94 34.72 21.77
N VAL A 50 -14.98 33.88 21.43
CA VAL A 50 -13.63 33.91 21.99
C VAL A 50 -12.62 34.19 20.88
N ARG A 51 -11.63 35.04 21.14
CA ARG A 51 -10.54 35.34 20.21
C ARG A 51 -9.22 34.82 20.74
N TYR A 52 -8.38 34.37 19.83
CA TYR A 52 -7.09 33.76 20.11
C TYR A 52 -5.96 34.48 19.38
N ARG A 53 -4.81 34.55 20.04
CA ARG A 53 -3.56 35.05 19.47
C ARG A 53 -2.39 34.22 19.99
N CYS A 54 -1.29 34.19 19.26
CA CYS A 54 -0.08 33.57 19.76
C CYS A 54 0.74 34.52 20.63
N SER A 55 1.40 33.97 21.65
CA SER A 55 2.47 34.65 22.37
C SER A 55 3.75 34.67 21.51
N SER A 56 4.48 35.79 21.50
CA SER A 56 5.75 35.93 20.74
C SER A 56 5.59 35.80 19.21
N ASN A 57 6.69 35.50 18.50
CA ASN A 57 6.80 35.39 17.04
C ASN A 57 6.23 34.07 16.47
N LEU A 58 5.36 33.38 17.21
CA LEU A 58 4.74 32.14 16.77
C LEU A 58 3.60 32.44 15.78
N VAL A 59 3.34 31.50 14.88
CA VAL A 59 2.29 31.62 13.87
C VAL A 59 1.05 30.87 14.35
N LEU A 60 -0.12 31.53 14.28
CA LEU A 60 -1.39 30.93 14.65
C LEU A 60 -1.89 30.00 13.54
N THR A 61 -2.09 28.74 13.88
CA THR A 61 -2.82 27.73 13.13
C THR A 61 -4.25 27.66 13.65
N GLY A 62 -5.21 27.47 12.76
CA GLY A 62 -6.62 27.28 13.13
C GLY A 62 -7.42 28.57 13.13
N SER A 63 -8.45 28.65 13.98
CA SER A 63 -9.34 29.81 14.03
C SER A 63 -8.88 30.87 15.03
N SER A 64 -8.72 32.12 14.56
CA SER A 64 -8.42 33.28 15.42
C SER A 64 -9.62 33.76 16.22
N GLU A 65 -10.83 33.39 15.83
CA GLU A 65 -12.08 33.60 16.57
C GLU A 65 -12.96 32.36 16.47
N ARG A 66 -13.60 31.98 17.57
CA ARG A 66 -14.58 30.89 17.63
C ARG A 66 -15.86 31.39 18.29
N GLU A 67 -17.01 30.95 17.80
CA GLU A 67 -18.35 31.32 18.25
C GLU A 67 -19.12 30.10 18.74
N CYS A 68 -19.80 30.19 19.88
CA CYS A 68 -20.62 29.09 20.39
C CYS A 68 -21.92 28.96 19.58
N GLN A 69 -22.16 27.79 19.00
CA GLN A 69 -23.30 27.55 18.12
C GLN A 69 -24.47 26.86 18.86
N ASP A 70 -25.64 26.82 18.21
CA ASP A 70 -26.91 26.32 18.75
C ASP A 70 -26.93 24.81 19.04
N ASP A 71 -26.03 24.06 18.42
CA ASP A 71 -25.75 22.64 18.67
C ASP A 71 -24.83 22.39 19.87
N GLY A 72 -24.35 23.45 20.54
CA GLY A 72 -23.44 23.37 21.68
C GLY A 72 -22.00 23.05 21.27
N VAL A 73 -21.64 23.29 20.02
CA VAL A 73 -20.29 23.11 19.45
C VAL A 73 -19.70 24.49 19.08
N TRP A 74 -18.37 24.62 19.18
CA TRP A 74 -17.68 25.86 18.79
C TRP A 74 -17.42 25.89 17.29
N SER A 75 -17.68 27.02 16.66
CA SER A 75 -17.36 27.23 15.25
C SER A 75 -15.85 27.18 14.99
N GLY A 76 -15.47 26.84 13.76
CA GLY A 76 -14.08 26.80 13.34
C GLY A 76 -13.27 25.68 13.98
N THR A 77 -11.94 25.75 13.90
CA THR A 77 -11.02 24.72 14.43
C THR A 77 -10.20 25.24 15.60
N GLU A 78 -9.73 24.36 16.47
CA GLU A 78 -8.94 24.71 17.65
C GLU A 78 -7.62 25.41 17.25
N PRO A 79 -7.27 26.54 17.89
CA PRO A 79 -6.05 27.25 17.58
C PRO A 79 -4.81 26.63 18.20
N ILE A 80 -3.72 26.59 17.43
CA ILE A 80 -2.40 26.09 17.85
C ILE A 80 -1.35 27.14 17.45
N CYS A 81 -0.33 27.34 18.28
CA CYS A 81 0.79 28.22 17.93
C CYS A 81 2.01 27.40 17.53
N ARG A 82 2.56 27.70 16.35
CA ARG A 82 3.68 26.94 15.77
C ARG A 82 4.88 27.82 15.50
N GLN A 83 6.06 27.19 15.50
CA GLN A 83 7.29 27.82 15.02
C GLN A 83 7.27 27.87 13.48
N PRO A 84 7.84 28.91 12.84
CA PRO A 84 7.82 29.05 11.38
C PRO A 84 8.40 27.86 10.60
N TYR A 85 9.34 27.14 11.21
CA TYR A 85 10.03 25.98 10.61
C TYR A 85 9.44 24.62 11.01
N SER A 86 8.29 24.61 11.69
CA SER A 86 7.65 23.35 12.06
C SER A 86 6.98 22.68 10.86
N TYR A 87 7.05 21.37 10.79
CA TYR A 87 6.34 20.53 9.81
C TYR A 87 5.49 19.49 10.55
N ASP A 88 4.58 18.84 9.83
CA ASP A 88 3.76 17.73 10.28
C ASP A 88 4.39 16.40 9.85
N PHE A 89 4.23 15.37 10.68
CA PHE A 89 4.62 14.01 10.31
C PHE A 89 3.52 13.34 9.49
N PRO A 90 3.87 12.45 8.54
CA PRO A 90 2.88 11.75 7.74
C PRO A 90 1.80 11.02 8.55
N GLU A 91 2.19 10.46 9.70
CA GLU A 91 1.32 9.76 10.65
C GLU A 91 0.24 10.68 11.27
N ASP A 92 0.50 11.98 11.38
CA ASP A 92 -0.45 12.97 11.91
C ASP A 92 -1.40 13.50 10.82
N VAL A 93 -0.92 13.59 9.59
CA VAL A 93 -1.66 14.15 8.45
C VAL A 93 -2.64 13.13 7.87
N ALA A 94 -2.23 11.87 7.81
CA ALA A 94 -3.02 10.83 7.18
C ALA A 94 -4.40 10.56 7.81
N PRO A 95 -4.55 10.46 9.15
CA PRO A 95 -5.87 10.29 9.76
C PRO A 95 -6.82 11.44 9.44
N ALA A 96 -6.30 12.67 9.33
CA ALA A 96 -7.09 13.87 9.07
C ALA A 96 -7.60 13.98 7.63
N LEU A 97 -6.89 13.39 6.65
CA LEU A 97 -7.39 13.25 5.28
C LEU A 97 -8.24 11.97 5.11
N GLY A 98 -7.92 10.90 5.84
CA GLY A 98 -8.61 9.61 5.76
C GLY A 98 -10.08 9.69 6.13
N THR A 99 -10.47 10.55 7.07
CA THR A 99 -11.87 10.80 7.43
C THR A 99 -12.71 11.26 6.24
N SER A 100 -12.21 12.21 5.44
CA SER A 100 -12.92 12.73 4.26
C SER A 100 -12.80 11.86 2.99
N LEU A 101 -11.79 10.98 2.92
CA LEU A 101 -11.51 10.15 1.73
C LEU A 101 -11.86 8.65 1.91
N SER A 102 -12.28 8.26 3.12
CA SER A 102 -12.69 6.89 3.49
C SER A 102 -13.69 6.24 2.51
N HIS A 103 -14.58 7.04 1.89
CA HIS A 103 -15.57 6.57 0.92
C HIS A 103 -15.14 6.66 -0.55
N LEU A 104 -14.02 7.31 -0.88
CA LEU A 104 -13.58 7.59 -2.26
C LEU A 104 -12.61 6.55 -2.83
N LEU A 105 -12.00 5.72 -1.97
CA LEU A 105 -11.01 4.71 -2.38
C LEU A 105 -11.58 3.55 -3.23
N GLY A 106 -12.91 3.50 -3.40
CA GLY A 106 -13.60 2.52 -4.25
C GLY A 106 -13.94 2.98 -5.66
N ALA A 107 -13.84 4.28 -5.98
CA ALA A 107 -14.25 4.77 -7.29
C ALA A 107 -13.50 6.06 -7.67
N THR A 108 -12.56 5.96 -8.60
CA THR A 108 -12.40 6.91 -9.72
C THR A 108 -11.30 6.44 -10.66
N ASN A 109 -11.58 6.51 -11.96
CA ASN A 109 -10.58 6.58 -13.03
C ASN A 109 -10.38 8.07 -13.32
N PRO A 110 -9.29 8.73 -12.87
CA PRO A 110 -9.02 10.08 -13.31
C PRO A 110 -8.32 10.01 -14.66
N THR A 111 -9.08 10.10 -15.74
CA THR A 111 -8.55 10.65 -17.01
C THR A 111 -8.48 12.17 -16.85
N GLN A 112 -7.42 12.68 -16.24
CA GLN A 112 -7.05 14.09 -16.38
C GLN A 112 -5.87 14.20 -17.34
N LYS A 113 -6.05 15.00 -18.40
CA LYS A 113 -4.96 15.45 -19.25
C LYS A 113 -4.10 16.41 -18.44
N LYS A 114 -2.89 15.98 -18.07
CA LYS A 114 -1.85 16.88 -17.55
C LYS A 114 -1.53 17.89 -18.66
N LYS A 115 -1.82 19.17 -18.44
CA LYS A 115 -1.28 20.28 -19.21
C LYS A 115 -0.10 20.81 -18.42
N ASP A 116 1.12 20.67 -18.93
CA ASP A 116 2.27 21.37 -18.35
C ASP A 116 2.11 22.87 -18.63
N HIS A 117 2.47 23.70 -17.66
CA HIS A 117 2.32 25.16 -17.71
C HIS A 117 3.38 25.86 -18.58
N GLU A 118 4.17 25.12 -19.37
CA GLU A 118 5.23 25.63 -20.25
C GLU A 118 6.07 26.74 -19.58
N ASN A 119 6.04 27.99 -20.08
CA ASN A 119 6.81 29.13 -19.57
C ASN A 119 6.11 29.96 -18.47
N GLY A 120 4.90 29.59 -18.05
CA GLY A 120 4.13 30.32 -17.03
C GLY A 120 4.47 29.87 -15.61
N THR A 121 5.49 30.46 -15.00
CA THR A 121 5.97 30.09 -13.65
C THR A 121 5.29 30.84 -12.49
N GLY A 122 4.30 31.69 -12.77
CA GLY A 122 3.53 32.42 -11.75
C GLY A 122 2.59 31.52 -10.95
N THR A 123 2.30 31.90 -9.70
CA THR A 123 1.43 31.14 -8.79
C THR A 123 0.08 31.85 -8.66
N ASN A 124 -0.89 31.43 -9.47
CA ASN A 124 -2.26 31.97 -9.46
C ASN A 124 -3.24 30.99 -8.77
N THR A 125 -3.24 30.96 -7.44
CA THR A 125 -4.08 30.02 -6.68
C THR A 125 -5.57 30.36 -6.82
N TYR A 126 -5.93 31.64 -7.01
CA TYR A 126 -7.32 32.07 -7.26
C TYR A 126 -7.89 31.41 -8.53
N GLU A 127 -7.20 31.51 -9.67
CA GLU A 127 -7.68 30.92 -10.93
C GLU A 127 -7.73 29.39 -10.90
N ALA A 128 -6.81 28.75 -10.17
CA ALA A 128 -6.84 27.31 -9.96
C ALA A 128 -8.13 26.88 -9.23
N LEU A 129 -8.50 27.57 -8.15
CA LEU A 129 -9.74 27.32 -7.42
C LEU A 129 -10.98 27.75 -8.22
N ASN A 130 -10.91 28.84 -8.98
CA ASN A 130 -11.98 29.27 -9.87
C ASN A 130 -12.28 28.21 -10.94
N SER A 131 -11.26 27.49 -11.42
CA SER A 131 -11.45 26.35 -12.34
C SER A 131 -12.25 25.22 -11.68
N VAL A 132 -12.03 24.95 -10.39
CA VAL A 132 -12.83 23.98 -9.61
C VAL A 132 -14.27 24.46 -9.45
N TYR A 133 -14.47 25.74 -9.13
CA TYR A 133 -15.80 26.36 -9.08
C TYR A 133 -16.56 26.19 -10.42
N ILE A 134 -15.92 26.47 -11.55
CA ILE A 134 -16.51 26.29 -12.88
C ILE A 134 -16.90 24.83 -13.13
N MET A 135 -16.04 23.89 -12.74
CA MET A 135 -16.32 22.45 -12.86
C MET A 135 -17.57 22.05 -12.06
N MET A 136 -17.67 22.48 -10.80
CA MET A 136 -18.83 22.23 -9.93
C MET A 136 -20.11 22.87 -10.49
N ASN A 137 -20.03 24.12 -10.94
CA ASN A 137 -21.16 24.83 -11.51
C ASN A 137 -21.68 24.12 -12.79
N ASN A 138 -20.78 23.70 -13.68
CA ASN A 138 -21.16 22.94 -14.88
C ASN A 138 -21.84 21.61 -14.52
N GLN A 139 -21.36 20.92 -13.48
CA GLN A 139 -21.98 19.68 -13.02
C GLN A 139 -23.37 19.92 -12.40
N MET A 140 -23.52 20.96 -11.59
CA MET A 140 -24.80 21.38 -11.02
C MET A 140 -25.83 21.70 -12.12
N GLN A 141 -25.43 22.43 -13.16
CA GLN A 141 -26.31 22.76 -14.29
C GLN A 141 -26.76 21.51 -15.06
N ARG A 142 -25.91 20.47 -15.13
CA ARG A 142 -26.24 19.20 -15.79
C ARG A 142 -27.17 18.31 -14.97
N LEU A 143 -26.92 18.20 -13.66
CA LEU A 143 -27.70 17.32 -12.77
C LEU A 143 -28.98 18.00 -12.26
N GLY A 144 -29.04 19.33 -12.31
CA GLY A 144 -30.13 20.14 -11.77
C GLY A 144 -29.94 20.43 -10.27
N MET A 145 -29.95 21.71 -9.90
CA MET A 145 -29.67 22.17 -8.54
C MET A 145 -30.59 21.56 -7.46
N ASN A 146 -31.84 21.30 -7.79
CA ASN A 146 -32.84 20.79 -6.82
C ASN A 146 -32.96 19.26 -6.82
N THR A 147 -32.13 18.55 -7.59
CA THR A 147 -32.20 17.09 -7.65
C THR A 147 -31.40 16.46 -6.51
N VAL A 148 -31.86 15.28 -6.07
CA VAL A 148 -31.16 14.46 -5.08
C VAL A 148 -29.74 14.13 -5.57
N ALA A 149 -29.58 13.88 -6.86
CA ALA A 149 -28.31 13.57 -7.49
C ALA A 149 -27.23 14.66 -7.31
N TRP A 150 -27.60 15.94 -7.24
CA TRP A 150 -26.66 17.02 -6.90
C TRP A 150 -26.53 17.21 -5.39
N GLN A 151 -27.66 17.20 -4.66
CA GLN A 151 -27.70 17.54 -3.24
C GLN A 151 -26.94 16.55 -2.35
N GLU A 152 -26.77 15.30 -2.78
CA GLU A 152 -26.03 14.25 -2.08
C GLU A 152 -24.51 14.26 -2.35
N ILE A 153 -24.01 15.02 -3.32
CA ILE A 153 -22.58 15.03 -3.67
C ILE A 153 -21.78 15.74 -2.58
N ARG A 154 -20.77 15.04 -2.04
CA ARG A 154 -19.75 15.60 -1.15
C ARG A 154 -18.50 15.97 -1.96
N HIS A 155 -17.91 17.10 -1.63
CA HIS A 155 -16.78 17.66 -2.38
C HIS A 155 -15.54 17.72 -1.49
N ALA A 156 -14.45 17.10 -1.94
CA ALA A 156 -13.14 17.23 -1.30
C ALA A 156 -12.16 17.85 -2.31
N VAL A 157 -11.55 18.97 -1.94
CA VAL A 157 -10.53 19.67 -2.74
C VAL A 157 -9.20 19.56 -2.01
N ILE A 158 -8.16 19.09 -2.71
CA ILE A 158 -6.80 18.97 -2.16
C ILE A 158 -5.88 19.88 -2.97
N LEU A 159 -5.31 20.88 -2.32
CA LEU A 159 -4.33 21.80 -2.89
C LEU A 159 -2.95 21.45 -2.36
N LEU A 160 -2.04 21.09 -3.27
CA LEU A 160 -0.62 20.94 -2.98
C LEU A 160 0.08 22.21 -3.45
N THR A 161 0.51 23.06 -2.52
CA THR A 161 1.09 24.38 -2.83
C THR A 161 1.98 24.85 -1.69
N ASP A 162 2.99 25.66 -1.98
CA ASP A 162 3.80 26.35 -0.98
C ASP A 162 3.06 27.53 -0.32
N GLY A 163 1.83 27.83 -0.76
CA GLY A 163 1.00 28.91 -0.22
C GLY A 163 1.44 30.30 -0.65
N LYS A 164 2.23 30.45 -1.72
CA LYS A 164 2.75 31.75 -2.17
C LYS A 164 2.05 32.26 -3.42
N SER A 165 0.76 32.52 -3.33
CA SER A 165 0.03 33.12 -4.45
C SER A 165 0.56 34.53 -4.71
N ASN A 166 1.04 34.79 -5.93
CA ASN A 166 1.64 36.08 -6.31
C ASN A 166 0.87 36.80 -7.41
N MET A 167 -0.23 36.20 -7.90
CA MET A 167 -1.08 36.79 -8.93
C MET A 167 -2.53 36.29 -8.80
N GLY A 168 -3.47 36.98 -9.45
CA GLY A 168 -4.90 36.61 -9.45
C GLY A 168 -5.70 37.08 -8.23
N GLY A 169 -5.08 37.79 -7.30
CA GLY A 169 -5.75 38.31 -6.09
C GLY A 169 -5.87 37.26 -4.99
N SER A 170 -6.77 37.49 -4.03
CA SER A 170 -6.92 36.62 -2.86
C SER A 170 -7.61 35.30 -3.23
N PRO A 171 -6.96 34.14 -3.02
CA PRO A 171 -7.57 32.83 -3.28
C PRO A 171 -8.81 32.54 -2.42
N LYS A 172 -8.94 33.20 -1.26
CA LYS A 172 -10.09 33.10 -0.37
C LYS A 172 -11.41 33.45 -1.08
N LEU A 173 -11.39 34.41 -2.00
CA LEU A 173 -12.59 34.79 -2.75
C LEU A 173 -13.14 33.61 -3.57
N ALA A 174 -12.26 32.80 -4.17
CA ALA A 174 -12.67 31.61 -4.91
C ALA A 174 -13.24 30.52 -3.98
N VAL A 175 -12.66 30.36 -2.78
CA VAL A 175 -13.21 29.47 -1.74
C VAL A 175 -14.62 29.90 -1.34
N ASP A 176 -14.85 31.20 -1.15
CA ASP A 176 -16.15 31.73 -0.77
C ASP A 176 -17.19 31.53 -1.89
N ASN A 177 -16.81 31.71 -3.16
CA ASN A 177 -17.66 31.39 -4.32
C ASN A 177 -18.06 29.90 -4.36
N ILE A 178 -17.13 28.97 -4.05
CA ILE A 178 -17.43 27.54 -3.97
C ILE A 178 -18.42 27.26 -2.83
N LYS A 179 -18.22 27.87 -1.66
CA LYS A 179 -19.14 27.71 -0.52
C LYS A 179 -20.54 28.21 -0.84
N GLU A 180 -20.65 29.35 -1.54
CA GLU A 180 -21.91 29.92 -1.98
C GLU A 180 -22.64 28.99 -2.95
N LEU A 181 -21.94 28.49 -3.98
CA LEU A 181 -22.48 27.53 -4.95
C LEU A 181 -23.04 26.27 -4.30
N LEU A 182 -22.32 25.73 -3.31
CA LEU A 182 -22.70 24.51 -2.59
C LEU A 182 -23.69 24.77 -1.42
N ASN A 183 -24.08 26.04 -1.20
CA ASN A 183 -24.93 26.48 -0.10
C ASN A 183 -24.43 25.97 1.27
N ILE A 184 -23.12 26.09 1.50
CA ILE A 184 -22.47 25.63 2.73
C ILE A 184 -22.89 26.54 3.89
N LYS A 185 -23.73 25.98 4.76
CA LYS A 185 -24.18 26.56 6.03
C LYS A 185 -23.90 25.54 7.14
N GLN A 186 -24.21 25.87 8.40
CA GLN A 186 -23.95 24.98 9.55
C GLN A 186 -24.48 23.54 9.34
N LYS A 187 -25.69 23.37 8.79
CA LYS A 187 -26.30 22.06 8.50
C LYS A 187 -25.74 21.33 7.27
N ARG A 188 -24.92 21.98 6.44
CA ARG A 188 -24.31 21.41 5.23
C ARG A 188 -22.77 21.46 5.27
N ASN A 189 -22.18 21.68 6.44
CA ASN A 189 -20.74 21.82 6.61
C ASN A 189 -19.96 20.57 6.12
N ASP A 190 -20.56 19.39 6.21
CA ASP A 190 -19.95 18.10 5.83
C ASP A 190 -19.89 17.85 4.32
N TYR A 191 -20.45 18.74 3.50
CA TYR A 191 -20.50 18.58 2.03
C TYR A 191 -19.31 19.20 1.30
N LEU A 192 -18.43 19.90 2.02
CA LEU A 192 -17.21 20.49 1.48
C LEU A 192 -16.05 20.36 2.46
N ASP A 193 -14.95 19.79 1.98
CA ASP A 193 -13.63 19.81 2.63
C ASP A 193 -12.60 20.38 1.68
N ILE A 194 -11.81 21.35 2.15
CA ILE A 194 -10.69 21.92 1.41
C ILE A 194 -9.43 21.69 2.22
N TYR A 195 -8.51 20.90 1.69
CA TYR A 195 -7.21 20.60 2.26
C TYR A 195 -6.12 21.41 1.56
N ALA A 196 -5.30 22.12 2.33
CA ALA A 196 -4.15 22.86 1.83
C ALA A 196 -2.86 22.26 2.43
N ILE A 197 -2.04 21.63 1.60
CA ILE A 197 -0.85 20.89 2.01
C ILE A 197 0.39 21.55 1.39
N GLY A 198 1.21 22.14 2.24
CA GLY A 198 2.56 22.59 1.93
C GLY A 198 3.50 21.43 1.72
N VAL A 199 4.22 21.38 0.60
CA VAL A 199 5.22 20.34 0.33
C VAL A 199 6.53 21.00 -0.06
N GLY A 200 7.58 20.80 0.74
CA GLY A 200 8.93 21.28 0.43
C GLY A 200 9.65 21.94 1.60
N ASN A 201 10.90 22.34 1.33
CA ASN A 201 11.81 22.87 2.36
C ASN A 201 11.38 24.26 2.84
N LEU A 202 10.90 24.33 4.08
CA LEU A 202 10.87 25.47 5.05
C LEU A 202 10.41 26.86 4.59
N ASP A 203 10.07 27.05 3.32
CA ASP A 203 9.68 28.32 2.73
C ASP A 203 8.24 28.22 2.21
N VAL A 204 7.36 27.79 3.12
CA VAL A 204 5.92 27.64 2.90
C VAL A 204 5.20 28.77 3.63
N ASP A 205 4.31 29.49 2.96
CA ASP A 205 3.47 30.48 3.62
C ASP A 205 2.28 29.80 4.30
N TRP A 206 2.48 29.55 5.60
CA TRP A 206 1.45 28.95 6.44
C TRP A 206 0.18 29.78 6.55
N ARG A 207 0.25 31.12 6.44
CA ARG A 207 -0.94 31.96 6.60
C ARG A 207 -1.90 31.72 5.46
N GLU A 208 -1.41 31.68 4.23
CA GLU A 208 -2.24 31.38 3.06
C GLU A 208 -2.81 29.96 3.13
N LEU A 209 -1.99 28.95 3.47
CA LEU A 209 -2.49 27.58 3.67
C LEU A 209 -3.59 27.49 4.73
N ASN A 210 -3.39 28.17 5.86
CA ASN A 210 -4.38 28.21 6.93
C ASN A 210 -5.65 28.97 6.50
N GLU A 211 -5.56 29.98 5.65
CA GLU A 211 -6.75 30.67 5.11
C GLU A 211 -7.55 29.81 4.13
N LEU A 212 -6.86 28.99 3.34
CA LEU A 212 -7.46 28.09 2.35
C LEU A 212 -8.14 26.87 2.98
N GLY A 213 -7.48 26.25 3.96
CA GLY A 213 -7.97 25.04 4.61
C GLY A 213 -9.30 25.25 5.34
N SER A 214 -10.20 24.26 5.25
CA SER A 214 -11.47 24.25 5.99
C SER A 214 -11.28 24.47 7.50
N LYS A 215 -12.31 25.05 8.14
CA LYS A 215 -12.34 25.35 9.58
C LYS A 215 -13.49 24.60 10.23
N LYS A 216 -13.22 23.40 10.73
CA LYS A 216 -14.20 22.52 11.38
C LYS A 216 -13.72 22.14 12.78
N ASP A 217 -14.65 21.99 13.71
CA ASP A 217 -14.31 21.65 15.09
C ASP A 217 -13.71 20.25 15.16
N GLY A 218 -12.63 20.08 15.93
CA GLY A 218 -11.93 18.81 16.06
C GLY A 218 -11.14 18.34 14.83
N GLU A 219 -11.11 19.11 13.73
CA GLU A 219 -10.46 18.70 12.47
C GLU A 219 -9.39 19.70 12.01
N ARG A 220 -8.38 19.20 11.30
CA ARG A 220 -7.32 19.98 10.66
C ARG A 220 -7.36 19.81 9.15
N HIS A 221 -7.21 20.91 8.42
CA HIS A 221 -7.19 20.92 6.95
C HIS A 221 -6.01 21.68 6.34
N ALA A 222 -5.08 22.14 7.17
CA ALA A 222 -3.83 22.77 6.73
C ALA A 222 -2.64 22.00 7.31
N PHE A 223 -1.72 21.61 6.44
CA PHE A 223 -0.57 20.76 6.78
C PHE A 223 0.70 21.22 6.06
N ILE A 224 1.86 21.01 6.68
CA ILE A 224 3.17 21.17 6.04
C ILE A 224 3.88 19.82 6.08
N LEU A 225 4.32 19.34 4.93
CA LEU A 225 5.14 18.16 4.78
C LEU A 225 6.53 18.56 4.32
N LYS A 226 7.53 17.90 4.88
CA LYS A 226 8.94 18.20 4.64
C LYS A 226 9.32 18.10 3.16
N ASP A 227 8.83 17.05 2.48
CA ASP A 227 9.18 16.73 1.10
C ASP A 227 8.10 15.86 0.44
N ALA A 228 8.30 15.55 -0.84
CA ALA A 228 7.38 14.72 -1.61
C ALA A 228 7.34 13.26 -1.13
N GLU A 229 8.39 12.77 -0.45
CA GLU A 229 8.40 11.43 0.13
C GLU A 229 7.44 11.36 1.33
N ALA A 230 7.48 12.37 2.19
CA ALA A 230 6.52 12.53 3.29
C ALA A 230 5.06 12.60 2.77
N LEU A 231 4.81 13.28 1.65
CA LEU A 231 3.49 13.28 1.00
C LEU A 231 3.08 11.88 0.54
N SER A 232 3.99 11.12 -0.07
CA SER A 232 3.70 9.74 -0.45
C SER A 232 3.33 8.90 0.78
N GLN A 233 4.06 9.06 1.89
CA GLN A 233 3.77 8.34 3.14
C GLN A 233 2.39 8.71 3.70
N VAL A 234 1.94 9.97 3.60
CA VAL A 234 0.58 10.38 4.01
C VAL A 234 -0.47 9.55 3.29
N PHE A 235 -0.38 9.44 1.96
CA PHE A 235 -1.35 8.65 1.20
C PHE A 235 -1.30 7.16 1.57
N GLU A 236 -0.12 6.62 1.91
CA GLU A 236 0.00 5.24 2.40
C GLU A 236 -0.68 5.01 3.75
N HIS A 237 -0.50 5.93 4.71
CA HIS A 237 -1.15 5.86 6.02
C HIS A 237 -2.66 6.13 5.93
N MET A 238 -3.10 6.89 4.93
CA MET A 238 -4.49 7.21 4.63
C MET A 238 -5.28 6.04 4.07
N LEU A 239 -4.60 5.14 3.34
CA LEU A 239 -5.18 3.88 2.93
C LEU A 239 -5.37 3.06 4.20
N ASP A 240 -6.48 3.28 4.91
CA ASP A 240 -6.89 2.44 6.04
C ASP A 240 -7.28 1.06 5.48
N VAL A 241 -6.26 0.28 5.17
CA VAL A 241 -6.38 -1.10 4.75
C VAL A 241 -7.02 -1.95 5.85
N SER A 242 -7.14 -1.48 7.09
CA SER A 242 -7.84 -2.24 8.13
C SER A 242 -9.34 -2.35 7.87
N GLN A 243 -9.95 -1.35 7.20
CA GLN A 243 -11.37 -1.35 6.81
C GLN A 243 -11.65 -2.03 5.46
N LEU A 244 -10.63 -2.23 4.63
CA LEU A 244 -10.70 -3.01 3.38
C LEU A 244 -10.80 -4.51 3.70
N THR A 245 -11.96 -4.98 4.12
CA THR A 245 -12.21 -6.41 4.39
C THR A 245 -12.43 -7.26 3.12
N ASP A 246 -12.56 -6.61 1.97
CA ASP A 246 -12.65 -7.26 0.66
C ASP A 246 -11.34 -7.95 0.25
N THR A 247 -11.44 -8.97 -0.59
CA THR A 247 -10.31 -9.76 -1.12
C THR A 247 -9.52 -9.02 -2.21
N ILE A 248 -9.26 -7.73 -2.02
CA ILE A 248 -8.42 -6.94 -2.93
C ILE A 248 -7.00 -7.50 -2.94
N CYS A 249 -6.48 -7.79 -4.13
CA CYS A 249 -5.18 -8.43 -4.29
C CYS A 249 -4.01 -7.44 -4.26
N GLY A 250 -2.79 -7.89 -3.96
CA GLY A 250 -1.57 -7.14 -4.19
C GLY A 250 -1.51 -5.79 -3.48
N VAL A 251 -2.11 -5.70 -2.29
CA VAL A 251 -2.01 -4.54 -1.41
C VAL A 251 -1.08 -4.91 -0.25
N GLY A 252 -0.09 -4.07 0.02
CA GLY A 252 0.85 -4.23 1.13
C GLY A 252 1.34 -2.85 1.57
N ASN A 253 1.84 -2.76 2.80
CA ASN A 253 2.33 -1.51 3.36
C ASN A 253 3.72 -1.18 2.80
N MET A 254 3.92 0.04 2.31
CA MET A 254 5.21 0.49 1.77
C MET A 254 6.10 1.21 2.78
N SER A 255 5.59 1.52 3.98
CA SER A 255 6.36 2.16 5.04
C SER A 255 7.54 1.29 5.48
N ALA A 256 8.69 1.94 5.69
CA ALA A 256 9.87 1.29 6.26
C ALA A 256 9.64 0.84 7.72
N ASN A 257 8.72 1.51 8.43
CA ASN A 257 8.38 1.22 9.83
C ASN A 257 7.36 0.08 9.97
N ALA A 258 6.71 -0.34 8.87
CA ALA A 258 5.76 -1.44 8.90
C ALA A 258 6.47 -2.78 9.13
N SER A 259 5.76 -3.70 9.78
CA SER A 259 6.28 -5.05 9.99
C SER A 259 6.50 -5.77 8.65
N ALA A 260 7.41 -6.75 8.65
CA ALA A 260 7.69 -7.56 7.46
C ALA A 260 6.41 -8.18 6.85
N GLN A 261 5.49 -8.62 7.71
CA GLN A 261 4.23 -9.22 7.28
C GLN A 261 3.26 -8.19 6.69
N GLU A 262 3.16 -6.98 7.25
CA GLU A 262 2.33 -5.90 6.66
C GLU A 262 2.85 -5.44 5.30
N ARG A 263 4.16 -5.49 5.09
CA ARG A 263 4.78 -5.17 3.81
C ARG A 263 4.53 -6.24 2.75
N THR A 264 4.31 -7.49 3.17
CA THR A 264 4.08 -8.65 2.28
C THR A 264 2.97 -9.57 2.80
N PRO A 265 1.71 -9.09 2.90
CA PRO A 265 0.64 -9.81 3.62
C PRO A 265 0.14 -11.07 2.91
N TRP A 266 0.57 -11.31 1.67
CA TRP A 266 0.35 -12.58 0.98
C TRP A 266 1.31 -13.67 1.42
N HIS A 267 2.44 -13.33 2.04
CA HIS A 267 3.47 -14.28 2.40
C HIS A 267 2.97 -15.26 3.45
N VAL A 268 3.19 -16.55 3.19
CA VAL A 268 2.86 -17.63 4.12
C VAL A 268 4.03 -18.58 4.30
N THR A 269 4.07 -19.27 5.45
CA THR A 269 5.05 -20.32 5.73
C THR A 269 4.37 -21.67 5.74
N ILE A 270 4.87 -22.62 4.95
CA ILE A 270 4.38 -24.00 4.91
C ILE A 270 5.30 -24.84 5.80
N LYS A 271 4.73 -25.43 6.84
CA LYS A 271 5.42 -26.20 7.89
C LYS A 271 5.07 -27.69 7.73
N PRO A 272 5.88 -28.48 7.00
CA PRO A 272 5.82 -29.93 7.09
C PRO A 272 6.36 -30.42 8.44
N LYS A 273 6.03 -31.66 8.86
CA LYS A 273 6.36 -32.14 10.22
C LYS A 273 7.84 -32.52 10.38
N SER A 274 8.44 -33.14 9.36
CA SER A 274 9.82 -33.64 9.41
C SER A 274 10.73 -33.13 8.29
N GLN A 275 10.27 -32.14 7.52
CA GLN A 275 10.99 -31.59 6.36
C GLN A 275 11.35 -30.11 6.53
N GLU A 276 12.17 -29.60 5.62
CA GLU A 276 12.47 -28.19 5.52
C GLU A 276 11.19 -27.38 5.22
N THR A 277 11.05 -26.22 5.86
CA THR A 277 9.91 -25.33 5.63
C THR A 277 9.97 -24.74 4.23
N CYS A 278 8.84 -24.67 3.54
CA CYS A 278 8.68 -23.89 2.31
C CYS A 278 7.94 -22.58 2.58
N ARG A 279 7.88 -21.73 1.56
CA ARG A 279 7.05 -20.53 1.52
C ARG A 279 5.93 -20.69 0.50
N GLY A 280 5.01 -19.75 0.51
CA GLY A 280 3.93 -19.66 -0.47
C GLY A 280 3.35 -18.25 -0.49
N ALA A 281 2.34 -18.06 -1.33
CA ALA A 281 1.57 -16.84 -1.38
C ALA A 281 0.07 -17.12 -1.31
N LEU A 282 -0.66 -16.40 -0.47
CA LEU A 282 -2.11 -16.32 -0.57
C LEU A 282 -2.48 -15.71 -1.92
N ILE A 283 -3.37 -16.38 -2.64
CA ILE A 283 -3.90 -15.92 -3.93
C ILE A 283 -5.42 -15.72 -3.89
N SER A 284 -6.07 -16.19 -2.82
CA SER A 284 -7.46 -15.89 -2.45
C SER A 284 -7.62 -15.96 -0.93
N ASP A 285 -8.85 -15.91 -0.43
CA ASP A 285 -9.15 -16.09 1.00
C ASP A 285 -8.96 -17.53 1.51
N GLN A 286 -8.75 -18.51 0.62
CA GLN A 286 -8.65 -19.92 1.03
C GLN A 286 -7.57 -20.70 0.26
N TRP A 287 -6.94 -20.11 -0.76
CA TRP A 287 -5.93 -20.78 -1.59
C TRP A 287 -4.56 -20.14 -1.47
N VAL A 288 -3.55 -21.01 -1.37
CA VAL A 288 -2.13 -20.69 -1.36
C VAL A 288 -1.46 -21.30 -2.57
N LEU A 289 -0.63 -20.52 -3.27
CA LEU A 289 0.25 -20.97 -4.34
C LEU A 289 1.66 -21.21 -3.82
N THR A 290 2.29 -22.32 -4.21
CA THR A 290 3.63 -22.71 -3.78
C THR A 290 4.28 -23.69 -4.80
N ALA A 291 5.48 -24.19 -4.50
CA ALA A 291 6.21 -25.15 -5.33
C ALA A 291 5.76 -26.59 -5.07
N ALA A 292 5.80 -27.43 -6.10
CA ALA A 292 5.43 -28.85 -6.01
C ALA A 292 6.46 -29.68 -5.25
N HIS A 293 7.75 -29.40 -5.43
CA HIS A 293 8.85 -30.16 -4.81
C HIS A 293 8.81 -30.09 -3.28
N CYS A 294 8.13 -29.09 -2.72
CA CYS A 294 7.87 -28.98 -1.28
C CYS A 294 7.08 -30.18 -0.75
N PHE A 295 6.32 -30.89 -1.59
CA PHE A 295 5.45 -32.02 -1.24
C PHE A 295 6.05 -33.39 -1.58
N ARG A 296 7.36 -33.47 -1.86
CA ARG A 296 8.01 -34.67 -2.43
C ARG A 296 7.90 -35.93 -1.56
N GLN A 297 7.92 -35.82 -0.23
CA GLN A 297 7.85 -37.02 0.62
C GLN A 297 6.42 -37.18 1.15
N ALA A 298 5.86 -38.36 0.90
CA ALA A 298 4.52 -38.82 1.25
C ALA A 298 4.30 -38.92 2.76
N GLU A 299 4.45 -37.81 3.48
CA GLU A 299 3.84 -37.68 4.79
C GLU A 299 2.34 -37.47 4.61
N ASN A 300 1.56 -37.97 5.57
CA ASN A 300 0.16 -37.65 5.63
C ASN A 300 -0.02 -36.13 5.77
N HIS A 301 -0.51 -35.47 4.72
CA HIS A 301 -0.69 -34.02 4.64
C HIS A 301 -1.57 -33.44 5.77
N THR A 302 -2.31 -34.29 6.50
CA THR A 302 -3.09 -33.91 7.70
C THR A 302 -2.25 -33.28 8.81
N LEU A 303 -0.94 -33.56 8.84
CA LEU A 303 -0.02 -33.02 9.85
C LEU A 303 0.59 -31.67 9.45
N TRP A 304 0.39 -31.24 8.20
CA TRP A 304 1.00 -30.03 7.67
C TRP A 304 0.19 -28.81 8.07
N ARG A 305 0.90 -27.71 8.33
CA ARG A 305 0.31 -26.43 8.71
C ARG A 305 0.77 -25.33 7.78
N VAL A 306 -0.15 -24.42 7.47
CA VAL A 306 0.18 -23.18 6.76
C VAL A 306 0.02 -22.02 7.73
N SER A 307 1.12 -21.34 8.03
CA SER A 307 1.16 -20.16 8.88
C SER A 307 0.89 -18.93 8.02
N VAL A 308 -0.22 -18.25 8.28
CA VAL A 308 -0.65 -17.02 7.61
C VAL A 308 -0.49 -15.84 8.58
N GLY A 309 -0.17 -14.64 8.11
CA GLY A 309 -0.09 -13.46 8.97
C GLY A 309 -1.39 -13.18 9.74
N ASP A 310 -1.28 -12.68 10.96
CA ASP A 310 -2.43 -12.31 11.81
C ASP A 310 -2.05 -11.07 12.64
N PRO A 311 -2.87 -10.00 12.65
CA PRO A 311 -2.56 -8.79 13.42
C PRO A 311 -2.44 -9.01 14.93
N ASN A 312 -3.08 -10.07 15.45
CA ASN A 312 -3.09 -10.37 16.89
C ASN A 312 -2.04 -11.42 17.28
N ALA A 313 -1.28 -11.95 16.33
CA ALA A 313 -0.27 -12.97 16.59
C ALA A 313 1.01 -12.68 15.82
N GLN A 314 2.08 -12.37 16.56
CA GLN A 314 3.40 -12.06 16.01
C GLN A 314 3.95 -13.16 15.08
N TRP A 315 3.60 -14.42 15.33
CA TRP A 315 4.04 -15.58 14.54
C TRP A 315 3.03 -16.01 13.48
N GLY A 316 1.94 -15.25 13.31
CA GLY A 316 0.81 -15.60 12.46
C GLY A 316 -0.09 -16.68 13.08
N LYS A 317 -1.03 -17.14 12.27
CA LYS A 317 -2.05 -18.14 12.61
C LYS A 317 -1.88 -19.38 11.72
N ASP A 318 -1.85 -20.55 12.35
CA ASP A 318 -1.72 -21.82 11.64
C ASP A 318 -3.09 -22.32 11.14
N PHE A 319 -3.14 -22.70 9.86
CA PHE A 319 -4.29 -23.29 9.17
C PHE A 319 -3.99 -24.74 8.79
N GLN A 320 -5.02 -25.60 8.84
CA GLN A 320 -4.96 -26.96 8.29
C GLN A 320 -5.14 -26.93 6.78
N ILE A 321 -4.53 -27.89 6.12
CA ILE A 321 -4.70 -28.12 4.68
C ILE A 321 -5.92 -29.02 4.47
N GLU A 322 -6.91 -28.55 3.71
CA GLU A 322 -8.05 -29.36 3.24
C GLU A 322 -7.62 -30.24 2.06
N LYS A 323 -6.91 -29.64 1.11
CA LYS A 323 -6.50 -30.29 -0.13
C LYS A 323 -5.20 -29.67 -0.64
N ALA A 324 -4.28 -30.50 -1.11
CA ALA A 324 -3.14 -30.09 -1.92
C ALA A 324 -3.33 -30.61 -3.35
N VAL A 325 -3.14 -29.73 -4.33
CA VAL A 325 -3.22 -30.03 -5.77
C VAL A 325 -1.83 -29.79 -6.33
N ILE A 326 -1.12 -30.87 -6.62
CA ILE A 326 0.22 -30.83 -7.20
C ILE A 326 0.07 -30.98 -8.72
N SER A 327 0.85 -30.26 -9.52
CA SER A 327 0.83 -30.43 -10.97
C SER A 327 1.14 -31.87 -11.36
N SER A 328 0.33 -32.46 -12.24
CA SER A 328 0.52 -33.84 -12.70
C SER A 328 1.75 -34.01 -13.58
N GLY A 329 2.28 -32.92 -14.15
CA GLY A 329 3.52 -32.93 -14.92
C GLY A 329 4.79 -32.91 -14.06
N PHE A 330 4.66 -32.65 -12.75
CA PHE A 330 5.81 -32.57 -11.86
C PHE A 330 6.34 -33.96 -11.52
N ASP A 331 7.55 -34.25 -12.01
CA ASP A 331 8.36 -35.37 -11.56
C ASP A 331 9.83 -34.94 -11.52
N VAL A 332 10.35 -34.78 -10.30
CA VAL A 332 11.73 -34.37 -10.05
C VAL A 332 12.76 -35.33 -10.63
N PHE A 333 12.40 -36.59 -10.86
CA PHE A 333 13.30 -37.61 -11.39
C PHE A 333 13.01 -37.99 -12.84
N ALA A 334 12.13 -37.26 -13.54
CA ALA A 334 11.69 -37.58 -14.91
C ALA A 334 12.86 -37.79 -15.88
N LYS A 335 13.95 -37.03 -15.72
CA LYS A 335 15.14 -37.08 -16.58
C LYS A 335 16.35 -37.78 -15.95
N LYS A 336 16.16 -38.51 -14.85
CA LYS A 336 17.24 -39.21 -14.14
C LYS A 336 17.99 -40.21 -15.03
N ASN A 337 17.27 -40.91 -15.90
CA ASN A 337 17.85 -41.87 -16.86
C ASN A 337 18.68 -41.19 -17.97
N GLN A 338 18.54 -39.88 -18.15
CA GLN A 338 19.30 -39.07 -19.11
C GLN A 338 20.52 -38.40 -18.45
N GLY A 339 20.82 -38.73 -17.19
CA GLY A 339 21.92 -38.12 -16.43
C GLY A 339 21.59 -36.76 -15.82
N ILE A 340 20.30 -36.39 -15.74
CA ILE A 340 19.83 -35.17 -15.07
C ILE A 340 19.20 -35.60 -13.73
N PRO A 341 19.90 -35.41 -12.59
CA PRO A 341 19.47 -35.98 -11.30
C PRO A 341 18.18 -35.37 -10.76
N GLU A 342 17.94 -34.10 -11.03
CA GLU A 342 16.74 -33.36 -10.62
C GLU A 342 16.23 -32.50 -11.78
N PHE A 343 14.93 -32.58 -12.05
CA PHE A 343 14.23 -31.82 -13.10
C PHE A 343 12.99 -31.14 -12.54
N TYR A 344 12.98 -29.81 -12.55
CA TYR A 344 11.95 -29.01 -11.87
C TYR A 344 10.82 -28.53 -12.82
N GLY A 345 10.61 -29.21 -13.95
CA GLY A 345 9.48 -28.91 -14.84
C GLY A 345 8.15 -29.06 -14.10
N ASP A 346 7.21 -28.16 -14.38
CA ASP A 346 5.88 -28.12 -13.73
C ASP A 346 5.91 -28.03 -12.19
N ASP A 347 6.97 -27.45 -11.60
CA ASP A 347 7.14 -27.32 -10.14
C ASP A 347 6.18 -26.31 -9.48
N ILE A 348 4.88 -26.61 -9.52
CA ILE A 348 3.79 -25.79 -9.00
C ILE A 348 2.78 -26.62 -8.22
N ALA A 349 2.29 -26.09 -7.10
CA ALA A 349 1.22 -26.68 -6.32
C ALA A 349 0.29 -25.62 -5.73
N LEU A 350 -0.98 -26.00 -5.57
CA LEU A 350 -2.01 -25.23 -4.90
C LEU A 350 -2.43 -25.91 -3.61
N VAL A 351 -2.56 -25.14 -2.54
CA VAL A 351 -2.98 -25.61 -1.23
C VAL A 351 -4.26 -24.91 -0.84
N LYS A 352 -5.34 -25.67 -0.67
CA LYS A 352 -6.61 -25.19 -0.15
C LYS A 352 -6.62 -25.33 1.38
N LEU A 353 -6.85 -24.23 2.08
CA LEU A 353 -6.96 -24.19 3.53
C LEU A 353 -8.33 -24.69 3.99
N ALA A 354 -8.39 -25.38 5.13
CA ALA A 354 -9.64 -25.91 5.70
C ALA A 354 -10.60 -24.83 6.20
N LYS A 355 -10.11 -23.59 6.38
CA LYS A 355 -10.92 -22.44 6.77
C LYS A 355 -10.49 -21.22 5.96
N LYS A 356 -11.46 -20.37 5.63
CA LYS A 356 -11.19 -19.06 5.02
C LYS A 356 -10.37 -18.19 5.98
N VAL A 357 -9.39 -17.52 5.42
CA VAL A 357 -8.57 -16.49 6.06
C VAL A 357 -9.39 -15.22 6.13
N LYS A 358 -9.38 -14.55 7.29
CA LYS A 358 -9.97 -13.22 7.43
C LYS A 358 -8.97 -12.19 6.92
N MET A 359 -9.35 -11.41 5.92
CA MET A 359 -8.49 -10.37 5.35
C MET A 359 -8.17 -9.30 6.40
N SER A 360 -6.93 -8.83 6.41
CA SER A 360 -6.44 -7.80 7.33
C SER A 360 -5.18 -7.14 6.78
N THR A 361 -4.57 -6.22 7.53
CA THR A 361 -3.25 -5.64 7.17
C THR A 361 -2.14 -6.70 7.08
N HIS A 362 -2.29 -7.86 7.72
CA HIS A 362 -1.28 -8.92 7.78
C HIS A 362 -1.58 -10.12 6.87
N ALA A 363 -2.78 -10.19 6.29
CA ALA A 363 -3.23 -11.30 5.45
C ALA A 363 -4.07 -10.79 4.28
N ARG A 364 -3.50 -10.80 3.06
CA ARG A 364 -4.17 -10.41 1.81
C ARG A 364 -3.66 -11.23 0.64
N PRO A 365 -4.47 -11.52 -0.38
CA PRO A 365 -3.98 -12.20 -1.56
C PRO A 365 -3.02 -11.32 -2.37
N ILE A 366 -2.04 -11.90 -3.06
CA ILE A 366 -1.26 -11.21 -4.10
C ILE A 366 -2.01 -11.23 -5.43
N CYS A 367 -1.78 -10.25 -6.31
CA CYS A 367 -2.41 -10.28 -7.63
C CYS A 367 -1.75 -11.33 -8.52
N LEU A 368 -2.55 -12.25 -9.07
CA LEU A 368 -2.12 -13.18 -10.11
C LEU A 368 -2.32 -12.57 -11.51
N PRO A 369 -1.35 -12.72 -12.43
CA PRO A 369 -1.47 -12.24 -13.80
C PRO A 369 -2.64 -12.90 -14.51
N CYS A 370 -3.09 -12.24 -15.60
CA CYS A 370 -4.20 -12.72 -16.43
C CYS A 370 -5.54 -12.87 -15.69
N THR A 371 -5.75 -12.09 -14.62
CA THR A 371 -7.01 -12.00 -13.89
C THR A 371 -7.61 -10.60 -13.99
N VAL A 372 -8.94 -10.51 -13.86
CA VAL A 372 -9.66 -9.24 -13.81
C VAL A 372 -9.19 -8.38 -12.64
N GLY A 373 -8.91 -8.98 -11.47
CA GLY A 373 -8.38 -8.28 -10.31
C GLY A 373 -7.02 -7.64 -10.57
N ALA A 374 -6.11 -8.35 -11.23
CA ALA A 374 -4.83 -7.77 -11.67
C ALA A 374 -5.00 -6.71 -12.76
N ASN A 375 -5.98 -6.86 -13.66
CA ASN A 375 -6.26 -5.90 -14.72
C ASN A 375 -6.68 -4.53 -14.14
N LEU A 376 -7.58 -4.57 -13.15
CA LEU A 376 -7.99 -3.39 -12.38
C LEU A 376 -6.80 -2.79 -11.62
N ALA A 377 -5.97 -3.62 -10.99
CA ALA A 377 -4.76 -3.17 -10.28
C ALA A 377 -3.76 -2.47 -11.21
N LEU A 378 -3.61 -2.94 -12.45
CA LEU A 378 -2.80 -2.30 -13.49
C LEU A 378 -3.48 -1.09 -14.14
N ARG A 379 -4.75 -0.80 -13.79
CA ARG A 379 -5.61 0.23 -14.39
C ARG A 379 -5.69 0.08 -15.92
N ARG A 380 -5.88 -1.16 -16.37
CA ARG A 380 -5.99 -1.53 -17.79
C ARG A 380 -7.47 -1.60 -18.21
N PRO A 381 -7.79 -1.44 -19.52
CA PRO A 381 -9.16 -1.56 -20.01
C PRO A 381 -9.75 -2.96 -19.75
N PRO A 382 -11.08 -3.10 -19.57
CA PRO A 382 -11.73 -4.40 -19.34
C PRO A 382 -11.48 -5.44 -20.45
N GLY A 383 -11.21 -5.00 -21.69
CA GLY A 383 -10.94 -5.87 -22.85
C GLY A 383 -9.49 -6.35 -22.98
N SER A 384 -8.64 -6.18 -21.96
CA SER A 384 -7.26 -6.66 -22.00
C SER A 384 -7.16 -8.19 -21.90
N THR A 385 -6.11 -8.75 -22.51
CA THR A 385 -5.82 -10.20 -22.54
C THR A 385 -4.64 -10.57 -21.64
N CYS A 386 -4.41 -11.87 -21.46
CA CYS A 386 -3.25 -12.40 -20.75
C CYS A 386 -1.94 -11.98 -21.42
N GLN A 387 -1.88 -11.99 -22.76
CA GLN A 387 -0.73 -11.46 -23.50
C GLN A 387 -0.46 -9.98 -23.19
N ASN A 388 -1.49 -9.15 -23.03
CA ASN A 388 -1.30 -7.75 -22.64
C ASN A 388 -0.67 -7.63 -21.24
N HIS A 389 -1.05 -8.50 -20.31
CA HIS A 389 -0.44 -8.54 -18.97
C HIS A 389 1.02 -9.00 -19.02
N GLU A 390 1.33 -10.02 -19.81
CA GLU A 390 2.72 -10.50 -19.98
C GLU A 390 3.59 -9.38 -20.53
N HIS A 391 3.11 -8.69 -21.57
CA HIS A 391 3.82 -7.57 -22.16
C HIS A 391 4.00 -6.40 -21.17
N GLU A 392 3.00 -6.05 -20.35
CA GLU A 392 3.10 -4.96 -19.36
C GLU A 392 4.06 -5.29 -18.21
N LEU A 393 3.97 -6.51 -17.67
CA LEU A 393 4.72 -6.92 -16.48
C LEU A 393 6.15 -7.34 -16.82
N LEU A 394 6.37 -7.90 -18.02
CA LEU A 394 7.66 -8.41 -18.48
C LEU A 394 8.19 -7.67 -19.73
N ASN A 395 8.07 -6.34 -19.77
CA ASN A 395 8.40 -5.49 -20.93
C ASN A 395 9.90 -5.22 -21.19
N GLN A 396 10.79 -5.53 -20.25
CA GLN A 396 12.20 -5.16 -20.30
C GLN A 396 13.10 -6.40 -20.31
N GLN A 397 14.31 -6.28 -20.86
CA GLN A 397 15.32 -7.36 -20.82
C GLN A 397 15.82 -7.66 -19.40
N SER A 398 15.76 -6.67 -18.51
CA SER A 398 16.10 -6.79 -17.09
C SER A 398 15.02 -6.10 -16.26
N ILE A 399 14.25 -6.86 -15.48
CA ILE A 399 13.09 -6.36 -14.74
C ILE A 399 13.36 -6.46 -13.24
N PRO A 400 13.39 -5.34 -12.50
CA PRO A 400 13.48 -5.36 -11.05
C PRO A 400 12.29 -6.11 -10.43
N ALA A 401 12.59 -7.08 -9.59
CA ALA A 401 11.63 -7.95 -8.93
C ALA A 401 12.09 -8.28 -7.50
N HIS A 402 11.22 -8.98 -6.77
CA HIS A 402 11.45 -9.29 -5.37
C HIS A 402 11.00 -10.70 -5.00
N PHE A 403 11.57 -11.19 -3.91
CA PHE A 403 11.08 -12.35 -3.16
C PHE A 403 11.23 -12.07 -1.66
N VAL A 404 10.60 -12.89 -0.81
CA VAL A 404 10.65 -12.73 0.66
C VAL A 404 11.59 -13.75 1.28
N ALA A 405 12.54 -13.27 2.09
CA ALA A 405 13.51 -14.10 2.77
C ALA A 405 12.95 -14.85 3.99
N LEU A 406 13.73 -15.78 4.55
CA LEU A 406 13.35 -16.56 5.73
C LEU A 406 12.99 -15.70 6.95
N ASN A 407 13.65 -14.55 7.10
CA ASN A 407 13.42 -13.58 8.18
C ASN A 407 12.27 -12.58 7.88
N GLY A 408 11.60 -12.70 6.72
CA GLY A 408 10.52 -11.81 6.29
C GLY A 408 10.99 -10.57 5.51
N SER A 409 12.29 -10.33 5.35
CA SER A 409 12.78 -9.19 4.58
C SER A 409 12.48 -9.36 3.08
N LYS A 410 12.04 -8.27 2.42
CA LYS A 410 11.92 -8.19 0.96
C LYS A 410 13.33 -8.05 0.37
N LEU A 411 13.73 -8.97 -0.51
CA LEU A 411 15.03 -8.98 -1.19
C LEU A 411 14.87 -8.63 -2.67
N ASN A 412 15.97 -8.21 -3.30
CA ASN A 412 15.95 -7.62 -4.64
C ASN A 412 16.65 -8.53 -5.66
N ILE A 413 16.01 -8.73 -6.80
CA ILE A 413 16.54 -9.47 -7.94
C ILE A 413 16.20 -8.76 -9.24
N ASN A 414 16.84 -9.16 -10.33
CA ASN A 414 16.50 -8.71 -11.68
C ASN A 414 16.16 -9.92 -12.55
N LEU A 415 14.90 -10.01 -12.98
CA LEU A 415 14.46 -11.04 -13.91
C LEU A 415 15.00 -10.75 -15.30
N LYS A 416 15.66 -11.73 -15.91
CA LYS A 416 16.23 -11.65 -17.24
C LYS A 416 15.26 -12.21 -18.28
N THR A 417 15.01 -11.46 -19.34
CA THR A 417 14.11 -11.85 -20.45
C THR A 417 14.83 -11.71 -21.79
N GLY A 418 14.22 -12.20 -22.88
CA GLY A 418 14.77 -12.07 -24.23
C GLY A 418 16.18 -12.66 -24.37
N THR A 419 17.12 -11.89 -24.93
CA THR A 419 18.52 -12.31 -25.10
C THR A 419 19.27 -12.46 -23.77
N GLU A 420 18.95 -11.63 -22.76
CA GLU A 420 19.56 -11.75 -21.43
C GLU A 420 19.13 -13.04 -20.71
N TRP A 421 17.92 -13.54 -20.96
CA TRP A 421 17.46 -14.82 -20.44
C TRP A 421 18.37 -15.97 -20.91
N THR A 422 18.69 -16.02 -22.21
CA THR A 422 19.59 -17.04 -22.77
C THR A 422 20.97 -16.99 -22.10
N SER A 423 21.52 -15.79 -21.90
CA SER A 423 22.79 -15.61 -21.18
C SER A 423 22.69 -16.05 -19.71
N CYS A 424 21.55 -15.78 -19.06
CA CYS A 424 21.29 -16.13 -17.68
C CYS A 424 21.28 -17.66 -17.46
N ILE A 425 20.56 -18.40 -18.30
CA ILE A 425 20.44 -19.87 -18.18
C ILE A 425 21.73 -20.60 -18.53
N ASN A 426 22.57 -20.05 -19.42
CA ASN A 426 23.78 -20.71 -19.89
C ASN A 426 24.79 -21.06 -18.79
N ALA A 427 24.71 -20.41 -17.62
CA ALA A 427 25.55 -20.74 -16.47
C ALA A 427 25.33 -22.18 -15.95
N VAL A 428 24.16 -22.79 -16.19
CA VAL A 428 23.87 -24.20 -15.81
C VAL A 428 24.84 -25.16 -16.50
N SER A 429 25.29 -24.85 -17.73
CA SER A 429 26.25 -25.67 -18.47
C SER A 429 27.62 -25.80 -17.77
N GLN A 430 27.94 -24.90 -16.84
CA GLN A 430 29.17 -24.91 -16.06
C GLN A 430 29.06 -25.82 -14.82
N ASP A 431 27.86 -26.22 -14.41
CA ASP A 431 27.66 -27.18 -13.33
C ASP A 431 27.87 -28.62 -13.83
N LYS A 432 29.13 -28.97 -14.04
CA LYS A 432 29.53 -30.34 -14.44
C LYS A 432 29.38 -31.37 -13.32
N THR A 433 29.20 -30.91 -12.08
CA THR A 433 28.97 -31.80 -10.93
C THR A 433 27.56 -32.35 -10.90
N THR A 434 26.57 -31.49 -11.12
CA THR A 434 25.15 -31.88 -11.14
C THR A 434 24.74 -32.39 -12.53
N PHE A 435 25.28 -31.78 -13.60
CA PHE A 435 24.89 -32.07 -14.97
C PHE A 435 26.10 -32.43 -15.85
N PRO A 436 26.75 -33.60 -15.64
CA PRO A 436 27.99 -33.96 -16.32
C PRO A 436 27.85 -34.09 -17.84
N ASN A 437 26.71 -34.60 -18.32
CA ASN A 437 26.46 -34.90 -19.74
C ASN A 437 25.49 -33.92 -20.42
N LEU A 438 25.29 -32.73 -19.85
CA LEU A 438 24.35 -31.75 -20.39
C LEU A 438 24.88 -31.11 -21.68
N THR A 439 24.22 -31.41 -22.80
CA THR A 439 24.52 -30.85 -24.13
C THR A 439 23.68 -29.63 -24.46
N ASP A 440 22.39 -29.65 -24.11
CA ASP A 440 21.48 -28.50 -24.25
C ASP A 440 20.93 -28.10 -22.88
N VAL A 441 21.14 -26.84 -22.50
CA VAL A 441 20.66 -26.26 -21.23
C VAL A 441 19.13 -26.31 -21.13
N ARG A 442 18.42 -26.26 -22.27
CA ARG A 442 16.95 -26.30 -22.31
C ARG A 442 16.36 -27.63 -21.86
N GLU A 443 17.16 -28.69 -21.79
CA GLU A 443 16.75 -29.96 -21.19
C GLU A 443 16.49 -29.83 -19.68
N VAL A 444 17.10 -28.85 -19.02
CA VAL A 444 16.93 -28.59 -17.58
C VAL A 444 16.14 -27.30 -17.36
N VAL A 445 16.44 -26.24 -18.10
CA VAL A 445 15.78 -24.93 -18.00
C VAL A 445 14.87 -24.71 -19.20
N THR A 446 13.63 -25.19 -19.09
CA THR A 446 12.58 -24.99 -20.10
C THR A 446 12.10 -23.53 -20.16
N ASP A 447 11.24 -23.22 -21.11
CA ASP A 447 10.57 -21.92 -21.23
C ASP A 447 9.60 -21.62 -20.06
N GLN A 448 9.31 -22.61 -19.22
CA GLN A 448 8.56 -22.45 -17.99
C GLN A 448 9.31 -21.64 -16.92
N PHE A 449 10.62 -21.39 -17.07
CA PHE A 449 11.41 -20.70 -16.05
C PHE A 449 11.71 -19.24 -16.40
N LEU A 450 11.52 -18.35 -15.44
CA LEU A 450 12.20 -17.06 -15.34
C LEU A 450 13.59 -17.28 -14.74
N CYS A 451 14.54 -16.38 -15.05
CA CYS A 451 15.93 -16.48 -14.56
C CYS A 451 16.37 -15.18 -13.88
N SER A 452 17.08 -15.29 -12.75
CA SER A 452 17.72 -14.17 -12.04
C SER A 452 19.05 -14.60 -11.38
N GLY A 453 19.60 -13.75 -10.50
CA GLY A 453 20.81 -14.06 -9.72
C GLY A 453 22.07 -13.50 -10.38
N THR A 454 21.93 -12.53 -11.29
CA THR A 454 23.05 -11.90 -11.99
C THR A 454 23.60 -10.72 -11.20
N GLY A 455 24.90 -10.45 -11.34
CA GLY A 455 25.52 -9.25 -10.77
C GLY A 455 25.41 -9.19 -9.23
N LYS A 456 24.59 -8.28 -8.72
CA LYS A 456 24.41 -8.01 -7.28
C LYS A 456 23.07 -8.52 -6.72
N ASP A 457 22.33 -9.31 -7.50
CA ASP A 457 21.05 -9.90 -7.08
C ASP A 457 21.21 -10.77 -5.82
N ASP A 458 20.18 -10.78 -4.98
CA ASP A 458 20.05 -11.76 -3.90
C ASP A 458 19.65 -13.15 -4.45
N ASN A 459 20.13 -14.23 -3.84
CA ASN A 459 19.77 -15.61 -4.27
C ASN A 459 18.84 -16.29 -3.25
N PRO A 460 17.73 -16.93 -3.64
CA PRO A 460 16.87 -17.61 -2.67
C PRO A 460 17.56 -18.78 -1.96
N CYS A 461 17.20 -18.98 -0.70
CA CYS A 461 17.59 -20.15 0.08
C CYS A 461 16.61 -21.31 -0.12
N LYS A 462 17.04 -22.53 0.19
CA LYS A 462 16.20 -23.73 0.06
C LYS A 462 14.88 -23.65 0.85
N GLY A 463 14.86 -22.99 2.01
CA GLY A 463 13.62 -22.78 2.77
C GLY A 463 12.73 -21.63 2.27
N GLU A 464 13.17 -20.88 1.27
CA GLU A 464 12.45 -19.78 0.62
C GLU A 464 11.70 -20.27 -0.64
N SER A 465 11.96 -21.52 -1.06
CA SER A 465 11.27 -22.20 -2.16
C SER A 465 9.75 -22.22 -2.00
N GLY A 466 9.06 -22.08 -3.13
CA GLY A 466 7.61 -21.89 -3.21
C GLY A 466 7.13 -20.46 -2.93
N GLY A 467 7.99 -19.59 -2.39
CA GLY A 467 7.67 -18.18 -2.18
C GLY A 467 7.39 -17.43 -3.48
N ALA A 468 6.56 -16.39 -3.43
CA ALA A 468 6.27 -15.55 -4.58
C ALA A 468 7.53 -14.82 -5.08
N VAL A 469 7.69 -14.82 -6.40
CA VAL A 469 8.52 -13.85 -7.12
C VAL A 469 7.59 -12.80 -7.70
N PHE A 470 7.73 -11.56 -7.24
CA PHE A 470 6.73 -10.53 -7.46
C PHE A 470 7.32 -9.19 -7.88
N LEU A 471 6.49 -8.42 -8.57
CA LEU A 471 6.77 -7.07 -9.08
C LEU A 471 5.91 -6.06 -8.34
N GLU A 472 6.43 -4.86 -8.20
CA GLU A 472 5.68 -3.69 -7.75
C GLU A 472 5.36 -2.81 -8.97
N ARG A 473 4.08 -2.54 -9.21
CA ARG A 473 3.61 -1.64 -10.28
C ARG A 473 2.42 -0.85 -9.78
N ARG A 474 2.45 0.48 -9.94
CA ARG A 474 1.35 1.37 -9.55
C ARG A 474 0.88 1.13 -8.10
N PHE A 475 1.85 0.94 -7.19
CA PHE A 475 1.59 0.66 -5.76
C PHE A 475 0.81 -0.64 -5.50
N ARG A 476 0.91 -1.60 -6.43
CA ARG A 476 0.31 -2.93 -6.33
C ARG A 476 1.34 -4.01 -6.59
N PHE A 477 1.15 -5.16 -5.95
CA PHE A 477 2.08 -6.29 -6.02
C PHE A 477 1.51 -7.43 -6.87
N PHE A 478 2.31 -7.91 -7.81
CA PHE A 478 1.92 -8.93 -8.79
C PHE A 478 2.89 -10.09 -8.74
N GLN A 479 2.39 -11.30 -8.48
CA GLN A 479 3.21 -12.51 -8.51
C GLN A 479 3.38 -12.95 -9.97
N VAL A 480 4.59 -12.84 -10.52
CA VAL A 480 4.90 -13.29 -11.89
C VAL A 480 5.54 -14.68 -11.92
N GLY A 481 6.06 -15.11 -10.77
CA GLY A 481 6.61 -16.45 -10.62
C GLY A 481 6.60 -16.95 -9.18
N LEU A 482 7.19 -18.12 -8.98
CA LEU A 482 7.49 -18.67 -7.66
C LEU A 482 8.90 -19.23 -7.64
N VAL A 483 9.57 -19.10 -6.49
CA VAL A 483 10.93 -19.62 -6.29
C VAL A 483 10.91 -21.14 -6.41
N SER A 484 11.72 -21.68 -7.32
CA SER A 484 11.82 -23.13 -7.54
C SER A 484 13.18 -23.66 -7.12
N TRP A 485 14.25 -23.37 -7.88
CA TRP A 485 15.59 -23.91 -7.62
C TRP A 485 16.70 -22.94 -8.05
N GLY A 486 17.96 -23.25 -7.69
CA GLY A 486 19.12 -22.43 -8.06
C GLY A 486 20.45 -23.14 -7.91
N LEU A 487 21.52 -22.56 -8.47
CA LEU A 487 22.89 -23.11 -8.49
C LEU A 487 23.70 -22.80 -7.23
N TYR A 488 23.16 -21.97 -6.33
CA TYR A 488 23.80 -21.57 -5.09
C TYR A 488 22.79 -21.34 -3.98
N ASN A 489 23.03 -21.92 -2.80
CA ASN A 489 22.27 -21.63 -1.60
C ASN A 489 23.09 -20.73 -0.67
N PRO A 490 22.67 -19.47 -0.41
CA PRO A 490 23.40 -18.55 0.44
C PRO A 490 23.17 -18.79 1.94
N CYS A 491 22.18 -19.60 2.34
CA CYS A 491 21.89 -19.87 3.74
C CYS A 491 22.82 -20.95 4.32
N GLY A 492 23.36 -20.70 5.51
CA GLY A 492 24.21 -21.65 6.23
C GLY A 492 23.44 -22.87 6.77
N ARG A 493 24.17 -23.98 7.03
CA ARG A 493 23.60 -25.17 7.67
C ARG A 493 23.22 -24.92 9.14
N ASP A 494 24.02 -24.10 9.86
CA ASP A 494 23.89 -23.86 11.30
C ASP A 494 22.98 -22.67 11.64
N ASP A 495 23.15 -21.52 10.96
CA ASP A 495 22.23 -20.39 11.05
C ASP A 495 21.58 -20.10 9.70
N LYS A 496 20.34 -20.59 9.55
CA LYS A 496 19.52 -20.42 8.37
C LYS A 496 19.10 -18.96 8.13
N LYS A 497 19.23 -18.06 9.11
CA LYS A 497 18.92 -16.62 8.92
C LYS A 497 20.12 -15.83 8.40
N SER A 498 21.34 -16.34 8.58
CA SER A 498 22.55 -15.73 8.03
C SER A 498 22.69 -16.04 6.53
N ARG A 499 22.97 -15.01 5.73
CA ARG A 499 23.12 -15.11 4.27
C ARG A 499 24.57 -14.81 3.89
N LYS A 500 25.21 -15.72 3.16
CA LYS A 500 26.56 -15.55 2.62
C LYS A 500 26.47 -15.16 1.16
N ARG A 501 27.22 -14.13 0.76
CA ARG A 501 27.41 -13.83 -0.67
C ARG A 501 28.28 -14.92 -1.30
N ALA A 502 27.97 -15.26 -2.54
CA ALA A 502 28.80 -16.19 -3.30
C ALA A 502 30.22 -15.63 -3.46
N PRO A 503 31.27 -16.47 -3.37
CA PRO A 503 32.63 -16.05 -3.65
C PRO A 503 32.78 -15.47 -5.06
N THR A 504 33.54 -14.39 -5.18
CA THR A 504 33.89 -13.80 -6.48
C THR A 504 34.62 -14.84 -7.33
N GLY A 505 34.13 -15.09 -8.55
CA GLY A 505 34.72 -16.07 -9.47
C GLY A 505 34.31 -17.54 -9.23
N ARG A 506 33.30 -17.81 -8.38
CA ARG A 506 32.72 -19.16 -8.22
C ARG A 506 32.21 -19.69 -9.58
N VAL A 507 32.49 -20.97 -9.83
CA VAL A 507 31.96 -21.74 -10.97
C VAL A 507 31.14 -22.93 -10.44
N PRO A 508 29.87 -23.11 -10.84
CA PRO A 508 29.06 -22.16 -11.62
C PRO A 508 28.73 -20.89 -10.81
N PRO A 509 28.55 -19.74 -11.46
CA PRO A 509 28.06 -18.53 -10.80
C PRO A 509 26.63 -18.74 -10.30
N PRO A 510 26.19 -18.02 -9.24
CA PRO A 510 24.81 -18.10 -8.76
C PRO A 510 23.80 -17.78 -9.87
N ARG A 511 22.78 -18.61 -9.97
CA ARG A 511 21.58 -18.41 -10.79
C ARG A 511 20.40 -19.03 -10.10
N ASP A 512 19.26 -18.38 -10.25
CA ASP A 512 18.01 -18.81 -9.65
C ASP A 512 16.95 -18.88 -10.72
N PHE A 513 16.16 -19.94 -10.68
CA PHE A 513 15.14 -20.27 -11.66
C PHE A 513 13.78 -20.33 -10.96
N HIS A 514 12.82 -19.63 -11.54
CA HIS A 514 11.50 -19.43 -10.96
C HIS A 514 10.44 -19.86 -11.96
N ILE A 515 9.44 -20.59 -11.53
CA ILE A 515 8.34 -20.98 -12.44
C ILE A 515 7.59 -19.72 -12.88
N ASN A 516 7.40 -19.57 -14.19
CA ASN A 516 6.71 -18.46 -14.84
C ASN A 516 5.19 -18.71 -14.86
N LEU A 517 4.42 -17.89 -14.14
CA LEU A 517 2.97 -18.07 -14.07
C LEU A 517 2.24 -17.79 -15.40
N PHE A 518 2.87 -17.09 -16.35
CA PHE A 518 2.31 -16.94 -17.71
C PHE A 518 2.35 -18.25 -18.52
N ARG A 519 3.26 -19.17 -18.19
CA ARG A 519 3.40 -20.46 -18.90
C ARG A 519 2.51 -21.56 -18.32
N LEU A 520 2.00 -21.38 -17.11
CA LEU A 520 1.12 -22.34 -16.43
C LEU A 520 -0.35 -21.89 -16.34
N GLN A 521 -0.75 -20.96 -17.20
CA GLN A 521 -2.12 -20.43 -17.26
C GLN A 521 -3.19 -21.51 -17.42
N PRO A 522 -3.05 -22.53 -18.30
CA PRO A 522 -4.05 -23.59 -18.42
C PRO A 522 -4.31 -24.32 -17.10
N TRP A 523 -3.24 -24.71 -16.40
CA TRP A 523 -3.33 -25.43 -15.12
C TRP A 523 -3.90 -24.55 -14.02
N LEU A 524 -3.49 -23.28 -13.94
CA LEU A 524 -4.04 -22.32 -12.97
C LEU A 524 -5.53 -22.10 -13.17
N ARG A 525 -5.98 -21.91 -14.42
CA ARG A 525 -7.39 -21.70 -14.76
C ARG A 525 -8.25 -22.91 -14.41
N GLN A 526 -7.78 -24.11 -14.73
CA GLN A 526 -8.50 -25.35 -14.42
C GLN A 526 -8.79 -25.50 -12.92
N HIS A 527 -7.87 -25.10 -12.05
CA HIS A 527 -7.98 -25.33 -10.60
C HIS A 527 -8.49 -24.13 -9.81
N LEU A 528 -8.50 -22.94 -10.42
CA LEU A 528 -8.95 -21.70 -9.79
C LEU A 528 -10.19 -21.11 -10.49
N GLU A 529 -10.84 -21.87 -11.37
CA GLU A 529 -12.14 -21.55 -11.90
C GLU A 529 -13.16 -21.39 -10.75
N GLY A 530 -13.95 -20.31 -10.78
CA GLY A 530 -14.85 -19.95 -9.69
C GLY A 530 -14.17 -19.40 -8.43
N VAL A 531 -12.84 -19.41 -8.35
CA VAL A 531 -12.06 -18.76 -7.28
C VAL A 531 -11.57 -17.39 -7.75
N LEU A 532 -11.01 -17.32 -8.96
CA LEU A 532 -10.52 -16.10 -9.60
C LEU A 532 -11.17 -15.92 -10.97
N ASN A 533 -11.39 -14.68 -11.37
CA ASN A 533 -11.91 -14.33 -12.69
C ASN A 533 -10.73 -14.10 -13.65
N PHE A 534 -10.53 -15.01 -14.60
CA PHE A 534 -9.45 -14.92 -15.58
C PHE A 534 -9.85 -14.15 -16.84
N LEU A 535 -8.89 -13.44 -17.44
CA LEU A 535 -9.02 -12.76 -18.73
C LEU A 535 -8.96 -13.76 -19.89
N PRO A 536 -9.35 -13.39 -21.12
CA PRO A 536 -8.97 -14.14 -22.31
C PRO A 536 -7.45 -14.32 -22.40
N LEU A 537 -6.99 -15.44 -22.98
CA LEU A 537 -5.55 -15.70 -23.18
C LEU A 537 -4.94 -14.72 -24.18
#